data_AF-E2BUL7-F1
#
_entry.id   AF-E2BUL7-F1
#
_cell.length_a   1.000
_cell.length_b   1.000
_cell.length_c   1.000
_cell.angle_alpha   90.00
_cell.angle_beta   90.00
_cell.angle_gamma   90.00
#
_symmetry.space_group_name_H-M   'P 1'
#
loop_
_entity.id
_entity.type
_entity.pdbx_description
1 polymer ?
#
loop_
_entity_poly.entity_id
_entity_poly.type
_entity_poly.pdbx_seq_one_letter_code
_entity_poly.pdbx_strand_id
1 'polypeptide(L)'
;YYHGLQTALKNHLRYNKPLHERCENEIKINLSIDGLPLAKSSKSQFWPLLGQIVHVHYREKPFVIGVFHGYCKPKKPNEIIHQFIEEYSEIQNKGFQYRGKKYKVLINAIICDAPA
;
A
#
# COMPACT_ATOMS: atom_id res chain seq x y z
N TYR A 1 10.75 -0.85 8.18
CA TYR A 1 10.39 0.58 8.11
C TYR A 1 8.96 0.72 7.59
N TYR A 2 8.10 1.41 8.34
CA TYR A 2 6.72 1.69 7.93
C TYR A 2 6.62 3.17 7.51
N HIS A 3 6.16 3.45 6.29
CA HIS A 3 6.02 4.81 5.77
C HIS A 3 4.61 5.38 6.01
N GLY A 4 3.60 4.52 6.08
CA GLY A 4 2.22 4.88 6.34
C GLY A 4 1.37 4.99 5.07
N LEU A 5 0.17 4.40 5.09
CA LEU A 5 -0.76 4.41 3.98
C LEU A 5 -1.25 5.83 3.67
N GLN A 6 -1.57 6.64 4.68
CA GLN A 6 -2.01 8.02 4.47
C GLN A 6 -0.93 8.85 3.81
N THR A 7 0.30 8.75 4.31
CA THR A 7 1.45 9.49 3.78
C THR A 7 1.74 9.06 2.34
N ALA A 8 1.76 7.75 2.10
CA ALA A 8 2.00 7.20 0.78
C ALA A 8 0.92 7.64 -0.24
N LEU A 9 -0.36 7.58 0.14
CA LEU A 9 -1.47 8.07 -0.69
C LEU A 9 -1.37 9.56 -0.97
N LYS A 10 -1.12 10.40 0.05
CA LYS A 10 -0.98 11.85 -0.14
C LYS A 10 0.14 12.19 -1.11
N ASN A 11 1.28 11.53 -0.95
CA ASN A 11 2.44 11.70 -1.84
C ASN A 11 2.10 11.23 -3.25
N HIS A 12 1.51 10.04 -3.39
CA HIS A 12 1.15 9.48 -4.69
C HIS A 12 0.17 10.38 -5.45
N LEU A 13 -0.89 10.84 -4.79
CA LEU A 13 -1.90 11.74 -5.36
C LEU A 13 -1.37 13.15 -5.65
N ARG A 14 -0.28 13.57 -4.99
CA ARG A 14 0.37 14.86 -5.26
C ARG A 14 1.13 14.86 -6.58
N TYR A 15 1.77 13.74 -6.93
CA TYR A 15 2.66 13.64 -8.10
C TYR A 15 2.00 13.00 -9.32
N ASN A 16 0.96 12.19 -9.14
CA ASN A 16 0.16 11.65 -10.24
C ASN A 16 -1.04 12.56 -10.53
N LYS A 17 -1.54 12.50 -11.77
CA LYS A 17 -2.68 13.33 -12.22
C LYS A 17 -3.82 13.22 -11.20
N PRO A 18 -4.54 14.32 -10.93
CA PRO A 18 -5.63 14.29 -9.96
C PRO A 18 -6.59 13.15 -10.33
N LEU A 19 -7.02 12.38 -9.31
CA LEU A 19 -8.20 11.50 -9.37
C LEU A 19 -9.24 12.27 -10.19
N HIS A 20 -9.48 11.81 -11.42
CA HIS A 20 -10.29 12.53 -12.39
C HIS A 20 -11.56 12.99 -11.69
N GLU A 21 -11.92 14.26 -11.85
CA GLU A 21 -13.13 14.88 -11.33
C GLU A 21 -14.35 14.01 -11.62
N ARG A 22 -14.64 13.08 -10.71
CA ARG A 22 -15.81 12.21 -10.75
C ARG A 22 -16.32 12.04 -9.32
N CYS A 23 -17.63 11.97 -9.23
CA CYS A 23 -18.46 11.94 -8.03
C CYS A 23 -18.22 10.76 -7.07
N GLU A 24 -17.15 9.99 -7.26
CA GLU A 24 -16.82 8.85 -6.41
C GLU A 24 -15.88 9.31 -5.30
N ASN A 25 -16.43 9.41 -4.08
CA ASN A 25 -15.66 9.63 -2.86
C ASN A 25 -14.90 8.35 -2.44
N GLU A 26 -14.58 7.45 -3.37
CA GLU A 26 -13.96 6.16 -3.08
C GLU A 26 -12.59 6.02 -3.79
N ILE A 27 -11.58 5.60 -3.05
CA ILE A 27 -10.25 5.27 -3.55
C ILE A 27 -10.06 3.77 -3.37
N LYS A 28 -10.09 3.03 -4.47
CA LYS A 28 -9.83 1.59 -4.46
C LYS A 28 -8.33 1.33 -4.58
N ILE A 29 -7.79 0.48 -3.72
CA ILE A 29 -6.36 0.12 -3.72
C ILE A 29 -6.16 -1.39 -3.80
N ASN A 30 -5.19 -1.82 -4.61
CA ASN A 30 -4.61 -3.15 -4.53
C ASN A 30 -3.42 -3.12 -3.56
N LEU A 31 -3.29 -4.14 -2.74
CA LEU A 31 -2.15 -4.34 -1.85
C LEU A 31 -1.29 -5.48 -2.39
N SER A 32 0.02 -5.35 -2.29
CA SER A 32 0.96 -6.43 -2.62
C SER A 32 2.06 -6.51 -1.57
N ILE A 33 2.44 -7.73 -1.21
CA ILE A 33 3.57 -8.03 -0.33
C ILE A 33 4.40 -9.11 -1.01
N ASP A 34 5.46 -8.70 -1.70
CA ASP A 34 6.33 -9.59 -2.47
C ASP A 34 7.71 -9.72 -1.79
N GLY A 35 8.29 -10.91 -1.79
CA GLY A 35 9.60 -11.20 -1.23
C GLY A 35 10.68 -11.11 -2.30
N LEU A 36 11.34 -9.95 -2.39
CA LEU A 36 12.42 -9.73 -3.35
C LEU A 36 13.78 -10.13 -2.73
N PRO A 37 14.52 -11.07 -3.33
CA PRO A 37 15.87 -11.41 -2.88
C PRO A 37 16.82 -10.22 -3.09
N LEU A 38 17.53 -9.84 -2.03
CA LEU A 38 18.38 -8.64 -2.01
C LEU A 38 19.73 -8.83 -2.71
N ALA A 39 20.25 -10.05 -2.71
CA ALA A 39 21.50 -10.41 -3.39
C ALA A 39 21.51 -11.92 -3.67
N LYS A 40 22.11 -12.32 -4.80
CA LYS A 40 22.24 -13.74 -5.21
C LYS A 40 23.00 -14.62 -4.20
N SER A 41 23.79 -14.02 -3.29
CA SER A 41 24.68 -14.71 -2.35
C SER A 41 24.33 -14.48 -0.87
N SER A 42 23.27 -13.76 -0.55
CA SER A 42 22.83 -13.54 0.84
C SER A 42 21.42 -14.09 1.04
N LYS A 43 21.14 -14.65 2.23
CA LYS A 43 19.77 -15.02 2.62
C LYS A 43 18.86 -13.79 2.90
N SER A 44 19.37 -12.58 2.71
CA SER A 44 18.62 -11.34 2.94
C SER A 44 17.51 -11.17 1.89
N GLN A 45 16.32 -10.80 2.36
CA GLN A 45 15.13 -10.55 1.55
C GLN A 45 14.47 -9.24 1.99
N PHE A 46 14.02 -8.46 1.01
CA PHE A 46 13.12 -7.34 1.25
C PHE A 46 11.68 -7.77 0.98
N TRP A 47 10.78 -7.32 1.83
CA TRP A 47 9.34 -7.50 1.66
C TRP A 47 8.66 -6.13 1.68
N PRO A 48 8.58 -5.43 0.53
CA PRO A 48 7.81 -4.21 0.44
C PRO A 48 6.30 -4.47 0.55
N LEU A 49 5.62 -3.72 1.42
CA LEU A 49 4.17 -3.53 1.36
C LEU A 49 3.89 -2.40 0.36
N LEU A 50 3.29 -2.77 -0.76
CA LEU A 50 2.97 -1.86 -1.86
C LEU A 50 1.46 -1.62 -1.92
N GLY A 51 1.09 -0.39 -2.25
CA GLY A 51 -0.27 -0.02 -2.64
C GLY A 51 -0.31 0.38 -4.11
N GLN A 52 -1.41 0.14 -4.79
CA GLN A 52 -1.65 0.61 -6.15
C GLN A 52 -3.10 1.08 -6.26
N ILE A 53 -3.33 2.32 -6.67
CA ILE A 53 -4.70 2.80 -6.88
C ILE A 53 -5.28 2.14 -8.13
N VAL A 54 -6.52 1.67 -8.01
CA VAL A 54 -7.26 1.07 -9.12
C VAL A 54 -8.01 2.16 -9.86
N HIS A 55 -7.64 2.36 -11.12
CA HIS A 55 -8.33 3.25 -12.04
C HIS A 55 -9.00 2.44 -13.15
N VAL A 56 -10.18 2.89 -13.58
CA VAL A 56 -10.96 2.24 -14.65
C VAL A 56 -10.25 2.35 -16.01
N HIS A 57 -9.54 3.46 -16.24
CA HIS A 57 -9.03 3.83 -17.57
C HIS A 57 -7.53 3.59 -17.77
N TYR A 58 -6.76 3.43 -16.69
CA TYR A 58 -5.32 3.21 -16.78
C TYR A 58 -4.80 2.47 -15.56
N ARG A 59 -3.62 1.86 -15.69
CA ARG A 59 -2.90 1.27 -14.55
C ARG A 59 -1.97 2.31 -13.95
N GLU A 60 -2.15 2.61 -12.67
CA GLU A 60 -1.22 3.49 -11.95
C GLU A 60 -0.02 2.70 -11.43
N LYS A 61 1.11 3.38 -11.20
CA LYS A 61 2.30 2.72 -10.65
C LYS A 61 2.08 2.37 -9.18
N PRO A 62 2.59 1.23 -8.69
CA PRO A 62 2.57 0.95 -7.25
C PRO A 62 3.40 1.98 -6.48
N PHE A 63 3.02 2.22 -5.24
CA PHE A 63 3.70 3.07 -4.28
C PHE A 63 4.03 2.28 -3.01
N VAL A 64 5.09 2.70 -2.31
CA VAL A 64 5.57 2.01 -1.11
C VAL A 64 4.80 2.52 0.11
N ILE A 65 4.16 1.60 0.84
CA ILE A 65 3.53 1.85 2.14
C ILE A 65 4.50 1.49 3.28
N GLY A 66 5.31 0.45 3.08
CA GLY A 66 6.31 0.02 4.04
C GLY A 66 7.30 -0.95 3.42
N VAL A 67 8.45 -1.12 4.05
CA VAL A 67 9.49 -2.07 3.64
C VAL A 67 9.96 -2.85 4.86
N PHE A 68 9.88 -4.17 4.78
CA PHE A 68 10.47 -5.09 5.75
C PHE A 68 11.77 -5.66 5.21
N HIS A 69 12.77 -5.85 6.08
CA HIS A 69 14.01 -6.54 5.73
C HIS A 69 14.26 -7.68 6.72
N GLY A 70 14.71 -8.82 6.21
CA GLY A 70 15.03 -9.96 7.07
C GLY A 70 15.81 -11.04 6.33
N TYR A 71 16.49 -11.91 7.09
CA TYR A 71 17.27 -13.03 6.55
C TYR A 71 16.44 -14.29 6.25
N CYS A 72 15.13 -14.24 6.56
CA CYS A 72 14.13 -15.27 6.29
C CYS A 72 12.77 -14.57 6.13
N LYS A 73 11.78 -15.27 5.53
CA LYS A 73 10.37 -14.85 5.59
C LYS A 73 10.03 -14.51 7.05
N PRO A 74 9.44 -13.34 7.33
CA PRO A 74 9.26 -12.89 8.70
C PRO A 74 8.50 -13.95 9.51
N LYS A 75 9.09 -14.45 10.60
CA LYS A 75 8.38 -15.30 11.57
C LYS A 75 7.25 -14.52 12.27
N LYS A 76 7.33 -13.19 12.25
CA LYS A 76 6.32 -12.25 12.73
C LYS A 76 6.09 -11.16 11.66
N PRO A 77 5.32 -11.44 10.59
CA PRO A 77 4.88 -10.42 9.63
C PRO A 77 4.06 -9.31 10.31
N ASN A 78 3.60 -9.61 11.53
CA ASN A 78 2.66 -8.85 12.31
C ASN A 78 3.09 -7.40 12.55
N GLU A 79 4.35 -7.03 12.71
CA GLU A 79 4.65 -5.65 13.13
C GLU A 79 4.28 -4.58 12.09
N ILE A 80 4.59 -4.81 10.80
CA ILE A 80 4.23 -3.87 9.73
C ILE A 80 2.77 -4.03 9.33
N ILE A 81 2.27 -5.26 9.29
CA ILE A 81 0.87 -5.52 9.00
C ILE A 81 -0.03 -4.93 10.10
N HIS A 82 0.39 -4.98 11.36
CA HIS A 82 -0.35 -4.40 12.48
C HIS A 82 -0.42 -2.88 12.38
N GLN A 83 0.71 -2.21 12.14
CA GLN A 83 0.72 -0.76 11.91
C GLN A 83 -0.17 -0.37 10.73
N PHE A 84 -0.15 -1.17 9.65
CA PHE A 84 -1.06 -0.98 8.52
C PHE A 84 -2.53 -1.19 8.88
N ILE A 85 -2.86 -2.24 9.63
CA ILE A 85 -4.24 -2.54 10.06
C ILE A 85 -4.78 -1.44 10.97
N GLU A 86 -3.99 -0.97 11.93
CA GLU A 86 -4.35 0.12 12.82
C GLU A 86 -4.62 1.41 12.03
N GLU A 87 -3.69 1.80 11.15
CA GLU A 87 -3.86 3.00 10.32
C GLU A 87 -5.04 2.86 9.35
N TYR A 88 -5.21 1.68 8.74
CA TYR A 88 -6.33 1.41 7.83
C TYR A 88 -7.67 1.47 8.58
N SER A 89 -7.74 0.94 9.80
CA SER A 89 -8.93 1.04 10.66
C SER A 89 -9.25 2.49 10.99
N GLU A 90 -8.24 3.31 11.29
CA GLU A 90 -8.43 4.76 11.47
C GLU A 90 -8.95 5.44 10.20
N ILE A 91 -8.42 5.09 9.03
CA ILE A 91 -8.90 5.59 7.74
C ILE A 91 -10.35 5.16 7.49
N GLN A 92 -10.74 3.93 7.83
CA GLN A 92 -12.14 3.50 7.68
C GLN A 92 -13.08 4.33 8.54
N ASN A 93 -12.68 4.62 9.79
CA ASN A 93 -13.52 5.37 10.73
C ASN A 93 -13.57 6.88 10.43
N LYS A 94 -12.40 7.50 10.22
CA LYS A 94 -12.28 8.96 10.05
C LYS A 94 -12.42 9.41 8.59
N GLY A 95 -12.19 8.50 7.64
CA GLY A 95 -11.98 8.77 6.22
C GLY A 95 -10.60 9.36 5.92
N PHE A 96 -10.16 9.16 4.68
CA PHE A 96 -8.93 9.75 4.17
C PHE A 96 -9.16 11.19 3.73
N GLN A 97 -8.49 12.15 4.35
CA GLN A 97 -8.58 13.56 3.97
C GLN A 97 -7.50 13.96 2.97
N TYR A 98 -7.93 14.51 1.83
CA TYR A 98 -7.03 15.02 0.81
C TYR A 98 -7.64 16.25 0.11
N ARG A 99 -6.90 17.37 0.06
CA ARG A 99 -7.32 18.65 -0.53
C ARG A 99 -8.72 19.11 -0.10
N GLY A 100 -9.03 19.01 1.19
CA GLY A 100 -10.32 19.43 1.77
C GLY A 100 -11.50 18.50 1.47
N LYS A 101 -11.28 17.37 0.76
CA LYS A 101 -12.29 16.34 0.53
C LYS A 101 -11.99 15.10 1.37
N LYS A 102 -13.05 14.40 1.77
CA LYS A 102 -13.00 13.13 2.50
C LYS A 102 -13.29 11.99 1.53
N TYR A 103 -12.39 11.01 1.50
CA TYR A 103 -12.49 9.81 0.67
C TYR A 103 -12.58 8.57 1.55
N LYS A 104 -13.35 7.58 1.09
CA LYS A 104 -13.38 6.22 1.60
C LYS A 104 -12.31 5.42 0.86
N VAL A 105 -11.36 4.84 1.58
CA VAL A 105 -10.36 3.96 0.97
C VAL A 105 -10.88 2.53 1.04
N LEU A 106 -10.81 1.79 -0.06
CA LEU A 106 -11.30 0.42 -0.16
C LEU A 106 -10.18 -0.49 -0.65
N ILE A 107 -9.95 -1.60 0.05
CA ILE A 107 -9.07 -2.66 -0.46
C ILE A 107 -9.85 -3.42 -1.54
N ASN A 108 -9.35 -3.34 -2.78
CA ASN A 108 -9.92 -4.03 -3.94
C ASN A 108 -9.38 -5.46 -4.07
N ALA A 109 -8.06 -5.63 -3.90
CA ALA A 109 -7.42 -6.94 -3.96
C ALA A 109 -6.16 -6.96 -3.09
N ILE A 110 -5.81 -8.15 -2.61
CA ILE A 110 -4.51 -8.44 -2.00
C ILE A 110 -3.81 -9.43 -2.94
N ILE A 111 -2.67 -9.02 -3.48
CA ILE A 111 -1.88 -9.75 -4.46
C ILE A 111 -0.72 -10.39 -3.70
N CYS A 112 -0.66 -11.71 -3.74
CA CYS A 112 0.41 -12.51 -3.15
C CYS A 112 0.87 -13.51 -4.20
N ASP A 113 2.18 -13.74 -4.29
CA ASP A 113 2.71 -14.81 -5.12
C ASP A 113 2.27 -16.18 -4.58
N ALA A 114 1.93 -17.07 -5.51
CA ALA A 114 1.66 -18.46 -5.21
C ALA A 114 2.97 -19.14 -4.75
N PRO A 115 2.92 -20.08 -3.80
CA PRO A 115 4.08 -20.92 -3.52
C PRO A 115 4.45 -21.69 -4.81
N ALA A 116 5.72 -21.63 -5.18
CA ALA A 116 6.29 -22.48 -6.23
C ALA A 116 6.33 -23.95 -5.80
#